data_AF-A0A936H4C5-F1
#
_entry.id   AF-A0A936H4C5-F1
#
_cell.length_a   1.000
_cell.length_b   1.000
_cell.length_c   1.000
_cell.angle_alpha   90.00
_cell.angle_beta   90.00
_cell.angle_gamma   90.00
#
_symmetry.space_group_name_H-M   'P 1'
#
loop_
_entity.id
_entity.type
_entity.pdbx_description
1 polymer ?
#
loop_
_entity_poly.entity_id
_entity_poly.type
_entity_poly.pdbx_seq_one_letter_code
_entity_poly.pdbx_strand_id
1 'polypeptide(L)'
;MRRNPLYRHPAMRLLQRAIRRELRLQFAASLGLFFLGFYIVYNCYHSNMVLMVMGLSISLIATKLLQYTISNLRKGSNRLLNILQNQPGQVVWIYSVVIERMPFGILLMRAGTMFFKMADGTEMSVRLPGNHLRTVSRFLARLLPHATFGYTSDRDYSFRLSPENLRRDWTDQFN
;
A
#
# COMPACT_ATOMS: atom_id res chain seq x y z
N MET A 1 18.45 -18.05 -9.62
CA MET A 1 17.62 -17.34 -8.62
C MET A 1 18.24 -17.49 -7.23
N ARG A 2 19.14 -16.58 -6.83
CA ARG A 2 19.73 -16.57 -5.47
C ARG A 2 18.64 -16.19 -4.46
N ARG A 3 18.32 -17.09 -3.53
CA ARG A 3 17.39 -16.81 -2.42
C ARG A 3 18.09 -15.87 -1.43
N ASN A 4 17.83 -14.57 -1.55
CA ASN A 4 18.40 -13.56 -0.64
C ASN A 4 17.86 -13.76 0.80
N PRO A 5 18.73 -13.71 1.84
CA PRO A 5 18.36 -13.91 3.24
C PRO A 5 17.41 -12.84 3.80
N LEU A 6 17.16 -11.75 3.06
CA LEU A 6 16.17 -10.70 3.39
C LEU A 6 14.77 -11.24 3.72
N TYR A 7 14.37 -12.37 3.12
CA TYR A 7 13.04 -12.97 3.33
C TYR A 7 12.83 -13.60 4.72
N ARG A 8 13.90 -13.79 5.50
CA ARG A 8 13.81 -14.35 6.86
C ARG A 8 13.49 -13.30 7.92
N HIS A 9 13.68 -12.01 7.63
CA HIS A 9 13.46 -10.98 8.64
C HIS A 9 11.96 -10.79 8.92
N PRO A 10 11.51 -10.79 10.20
CA PRO A 10 10.09 -10.72 10.55
C PRO A 10 9.39 -9.47 10.01
N ALA A 11 10.12 -8.34 9.90
CA ALA A 11 9.59 -7.08 9.37
C ALA A 11 9.19 -7.16 7.88
N MET A 12 9.93 -7.90 7.05
CA MET A 12 9.59 -8.06 5.63
C MET A 12 8.34 -8.93 5.44
N ARG A 13 8.19 -9.95 6.29
CA ARG A 13 6.96 -10.77 6.35
C ARG A 13 5.76 -9.96 6.80
N LEU A 14 5.94 -9.03 7.74
CA LEU A 14 4.88 -8.12 8.18
C LEU A 14 4.43 -7.20 7.04
N LEU A 15 5.37 -6.61 6.29
CA LEU A 15 5.07 -5.79 5.11
C LEU A 15 4.29 -6.61 4.07
N GLN A 16 4.76 -7.80 3.74
CA GLN A 16 4.11 -8.68 2.76
C GLN A 16 2.71 -9.12 3.22
N ARG A 17 2.51 -9.39 4.51
CA ARG A 17 1.19 -9.74 5.06
C ARG A 17 0.24 -8.55 5.04
N ALA A 18 0.73 -7.35 5.33
CA ALA A 18 -0.08 -6.13 5.32
C ALA A 18 -0.59 -5.83 3.91
N ILE A 19 0.30 -5.84 2.91
CA ILE A 19 -0.05 -5.70 1.49
C ILE A 19 -1.09 -6.76 1.09
N ARG A 20 -0.86 -8.04 1.42
CA ARG A 20 -1.81 -9.13 1.11
C ARG A 20 -3.15 -9.02 1.86
N ARG A 21 -3.21 -8.39 3.03
CA ARG A 21 -4.44 -8.24 3.80
C ARG A 21 -5.36 -7.18 3.19
N GLU A 22 -4.82 -6.01 2.87
CA GLU A 22 -5.57 -4.94 2.23
C GLU A 22 -6.15 -5.39 0.88
N LEU A 23 -5.34 -6.14 0.14
CA LEU A 23 -5.76 -6.73 -1.13
C LEU A 23 -6.86 -7.78 -0.93
N ARG A 24 -6.72 -8.73 0.02
CA ARG A 24 -7.79 -9.71 0.31
C ARG A 24 -9.12 -9.06 0.68
N LEU A 25 -9.10 -7.93 1.39
CA LEU A 25 -10.29 -7.16 1.72
C LEU A 25 -10.94 -6.54 0.47
N GLN A 26 -10.16 -5.93 -0.43
CA GLN A 26 -10.67 -5.39 -1.69
C GLN A 26 -11.24 -6.48 -2.61
N PHE A 27 -10.57 -7.63 -2.67
CA PHE A 27 -11.06 -8.81 -3.39
C PHE A 27 -12.36 -9.32 -2.81
N ALA A 28 -12.44 -9.52 -1.49
CA ALA A 28 -13.65 -9.99 -0.82
C ALA A 28 -14.83 -9.02 -1.03
N ALA A 29 -14.58 -7.70 -0.95
CA ALA A 29 -15.61 -6.69 -1.21
C ALA A 29 -16.10 -6.72 -2.66
N SER A 30 -15.18 -6.82 -3.63
CA SER A 30 -15.51 -6.90 -5.07
C SER A 30 -16.30 -8.16 -5.40
N LEU A 31 -15.90 -9.29 -4.81
CA LEU A 31 -16.57 -10.57 -4.97
C LEU A 31 -17.98 -10.53 -4.36
N GLY A 32 -18.13 -9.94 -3.18
CA GLY A 32 -19.43 -9.73 -2.53
C GLY A 32 -20.38 -8.89 -3.39
N LEU A 33 -19.90 -7.78 -3.96
CA LEU A 33 -20.66 -6.93 -4.89
C LEU A 33 -21.09 -7.68 -6.16
N PHE A 34 -20.22 -8.52 -6.70
CA PHE A 34 -20.53 -9.34 -7.87
C PHE A 34 -21.66 -10.34 -7.58
N PHE A 35 -21.57 -11.08 -6.47
CA PHE A 35 -22.62 -12.01 -6.06
C PHE A 35 -23.94 -11.29 -5.74
N LEU A 36 -23.88 -10.12 -5.11
CA LEU A 36 -25.05 -9.30 -4.83
C LEU A 36 -25.75 -8.85 -6.12
N GLY A 37 -24.98 -8.34 -7.09
CA GLY A 37 -25.51 -7.95 -8.40
C GLY A 37 -26.13 -9.12 -9.15
N PHE A 38 -25.47 -10.28 -9.15
CA PHE A 38 -25.98 -11.50 -9.77
C PHE A 38 -27.25 -12.01 -9.08
N TYR A 39 -27.31 -11.96 -7.74
CA TYR A 39 -28.46 -12.35 -6.95
C TYR A 39 -29.69 -11.49 -7.27
N ILE A 40 -29.51 -10.17 -7.39
CA ILE A 40 -30.58 -9.24 -7.76
C ILE A 40 -31.11 -9.54 -9.17
N VAL A 41 -30.21 -9.81 -10.14
CA VAL A 41 -30.62 -10.19 -11.51
C VAL A 41 -31.40 -11.50 -11.50
N TYR A 42 -30.92 -12.51 -10.77
CA TYR A 42 -31.56 -13.83 -10.71
C TYR A 42 -32.96 -13.77 -10.07
N ASN A 43 -33.11 -13.05 -8.96
CA ASN A 43 -34.36 -12.99 -8.21
C ASN A 43 -35.40 -12.06 -8.88
N CYS A 44 -34.96 -10.99 -9.54
CA CYS A 44 -35.84 -9.95 -10.08
C CYS A 44 -36.11 -10.05 -11.59
N TYR A 45 -35.60 -11.09 -12.26
CA TYR A 45 -35.69 -11.29 -13.71
C TYR A 45 -37.13 -11.19 -14.26
N HIS A 46 -38.12 -11.65 -13.50
CA HIS A 46 -39.50 -11.74 -13.98
C HIS A 46 -40.40 -10.56 -13.59
N SER A 47 -40.01 -9.74 -12.60
CA SER A 47 -40.93 -8.75 -12.02
C SER A 47 -40.67 -7.32 -12.51
N ASN A 48 -39.41 -6.92 -12.75
CA ASN A 48 -39.08 -5.53 -13.04
C ASN A 48 -37.83 -5.37 -13.93
N MET A 49 -38.02 -4.93 -15.17
CA MET A 49 -36.91 -4.67 -16.12
C MET A 49 -35.89 -3.66 -15.57
N VAL A 50 -36.32 -2.63 -14.83
CA VAL A 50 -35.44 -1.58 -14.28
C VAL A 50 -34.42 -2.17 -13.29
N LEU A 51 -34.85 -3.10 -12.43
CA LEU A 51 -33.99 -3.76 -11.45
C LEU A 51 -32.96 -4.68 -12.12
N MET A 52 -33.32 -5.29 -13.26
CA MET A 52 -32.39 -6.08 -14.07
C MET A 52 -31.26 -5.22 -14.65
N VAL A 53 -31.57 -4.03 -15.17
CA VAL A 53 -30.57 -3.08 -15.70
C VAL A 53 -29.64 -2.56 -14.61
N MET A 54 -30.17 -2.25 -13.42
CA MET A 54 -29.36 -1.88 -12.25
C MET A 54 -28.43 -3.02 -11.81
N GLY A 55 -28.94 -4.26 -11.73
CA GLY A 55 -28.13 -5.42 -11.36
C GLY A 55 -26.98 -5.70 -12.35
N LEU A 56 -27.24 -5.56 -13.65
CA LEU A 56 -26.22 -5.70 -14.70
C LEU A 56 -25.14 -4.62 -14.61
N SER A 57 -25.53 -3.36 -14.40
CA SER A 57 -24.57 -2.26 -14.26
C SER A 57 -23.69 -2.42 -13.02
N ILE A 58 -24.26 -2.83 -11.88
CA ILE A 58 -23.49 -3.16 -10.67
C ILE A 58 -22.49 -4.29 -10.94
N SER A 59 -22.90 -5.35 -11.66
CA SER A 59 -22.03 -6.48 -11.98
C SER A 59 -20.86 -6.11 -12.90
N LEU A 60 -21.11 -5.26 -13.90
CA LEU A 60 -20.06 -4.75 -14.80
C LEU A 60 -19.04 -3.88 -14.05
N ILE A 61 -19.51 -2.99 -13.16
CA ILE A 61 -18.65 -2.17 -12.31
C ILE A 61 -17.82 -3.06 -11.38
N ALA A 62 -18.45 -4.05 -10.73
CA ALA A 62 -17.77 -5.00 -9.85
C ALA A 62 -16.67 -5.77 -10.61
N THR A 63 -16.96 -6.23 -11.82
CA THR A 63 -16.00 -6.95 -12.67
C THR A 63 -14.79 -6.08 -13.04
N LYS A 64 -15.02 -4.82 -13.43
CA LYS A 64 -13.94 -3.85 -13.68
C LYS A 64 -13.09 -3.58 -12.44
N LEU A 65 -13.74 -3.43 -11.28
CA LEU A 65 -13.05 -3.22 -10.01
C LEU A 65 -12.18 -4.43 -9.63
N LEU A 66 -12.67 -5.65 -9.90
CA LEU A 66 -11.98 -6.90 -9.64
C LEU A 66 -10.75 -7.04 -10.55
N GLN A 67 -10.88 -6.74 -11.85
CA GLN A 67 -9.75 -6.71 -12.79
C GLN A 67 -8.69 -5.68 -12.39
N TYR A 68 -9.12 -4.47 -12.00
CA TYR A 68 -8.22 -3.42 -11.52
C TYR A 68 -7.47 -3.88 -10.26
N THR A 69 -8.18 -4.49 -9.31
CA THR A 69 -7.62 -5.02 -8.08
C THR A 69 -6.62 -6.15 -8.36
N ILE A 70 -6.88 -7.06 -9.30
CA ILE A 70 -5.93 -8.11 -9.73
C ILE A 70 -4.68 -7.52 -10.39
N SER A 71 -4.85 -6.55 -11.28
CA SER A 71 -3.72 -5.92 -11.96
C SER A 71 -2.84 -5.17 -10.96
N ASN A 72 -3.47 -4.43 -10.03
CA ASN A 72 -2.77 -3.72 -8.97
C ASN A 72 -2.12 -4.67 -7.95
N LEU A 73 -2.76 -5.80 -7.63
CA LEU A 73 -2.22 -6.90 -6.81
C LEU A 73 -0.88 -7.39 -7.36
N ARG A 74 -0.82 -7.64 -8.67
CA ARG A 74 0.35 -8.20 -9.32
C ARG A 74 1.43 -7.17 -9.58
N LYS A 75 1.08 -5.91 -9.85
CA LYS A 75 2.05 -4.84 -10.14
C LYS A 75 2.59 -4.19 -8.86
N GLY A 76 1.74 -3.76 -7.93
CA GLY A 76 2.17 -3.01 -6.74
C GLY A 76 2.94 -3.85 -5.73
N SER A 77 2.43 -5.05 -5.39
CA SER A 77 3.12 -5.96 -4.46
C SER A 77 4.45 -6.41 -5.03
N ASN A 78 4.51 -6.80 -6.32
CA ASN A 78 5.78 -7.23 -6.90
C ASN A 78 6.72 -6.06 -7.08
N ARG A 79 6.28 -4.88 -7.52
CA ARG A 79 7.19 -3.77 -7.81
C ARG A 79 7.88 -3.24 -6.55
N LEU A 80 7.15 -2.97 -5.46
CA LEU A 80 7.77 -2.51 -4.21
C LEU A 80 8.71 -3.57 -3.62
N LEU A 81 8.27 -4.84 -3.57
CA LEU A 81 9.10 -5.95 -3.08
C LEU A 81 10.34 -6.18 -3.94
N ASN A 82 10.22 -6.02 -5.26
CA ASN A 82 11.29 -6.17 -6.23
C ASN A 82 12.30 -5.03 -6.13
N ILE A 83 11.84 -3.79 -5.96
CA ILE A 83 12.71 -2.61 -5.78
C ILE A 83 13.47 -2.72 -4.46
N LEU A 84 12.81 -3.05 -3.35
CA LEU A 84 13.50 -3.28 -2.08
C LEU A 84 14.54 -4.42 -2.13
N GLN A 85 14.38 -5.39 -3.03
CA GLN A 85 15.28 -6.55 -3.13
C GLN A 85 16.43 -6.34 -4.11
N ASN A 86 16.16 -5.74 -5.26
CA ASN A 86 17.10 -5.67 -6.37
C ASN A 86 17.71 -4.26 -6.54
N GLN A 87 17.00 -3.22 -6.12
CA GLN A 87 17.42 -1.82 -6.30
C GLN A 87 17.07 -0.98 -5.06
N PRO A 88 17.55 -1.37 -3.86
CA PRO A 88 17.27 -0.62 -2.62
C PRO A 88 17.71 0.85 -2.72
N GLY A 89 18.75 1.14 -3.51
CA GLY A 89 19.26 2.48 -3.81
C GLY A 89 18.25 3.46 -4.42
N GLN A 90 17.17 2.97 -5.03
CA GLN A 90 16.14 3.83 -5.63
C GLN A 90 15.18 4.44 -4.62
N VAL A 91 15.10 3.89 -3.41
CA VAL A 91 14.23 4.44 -2.37
C VAL A 91 14.98 5.56 -1.67
N VAL A 92 14.50 6.79 -1.82
CA VAL A 92 15.20 7.98 -1.36
C VAL A 92 14.58 8.55 -0.09
N TRP A 93 13.24 8.48 0.02
CA TRP A 93 12.55 9.04 1.18
C TRP A 93 11.40 8.13 1.63
N ILE A 94 11.36 7.84 2.93
CA ILE A 94 10.34 7.01 3.56
C ILE A 94 9.72 7.80 4.71
N TYR A 95 8.41 7.94 4.69
CA TYR A 95 7.69 8.50 5.84
C TYR A 95 6.45 7.67 6.14
N SER A 96 5.98 7.77 7.38
CA SER A 96 4.80 7.06 7.84
C SER A 96 3.82 8.04 8.46
N VAL A 97 2.57 7.98 8.01
CA VAL A 97 1.46 8.71 8.60
C VAL A 97 0.66 7.74 9.45
N VAL A 98 0.49 8.02 10.73
CA VAL A 98 -0.36 7.22 11.63
C VAL A 98 -1.66 7.97 11.82
N ILE A 99 -2.77 7.31 11.50
CA ILE A 99 -4.12 7.81 11.69
C ILE A 99 -4.71 7.09 12.91
N GLU A 100 -4.99 7.87 13.94
CA GLU A 100 -5.66 7.41 15.14
C GLU A 100 -7.14 7.80 15.08
N ARG A 101 -8.01 6.81 15.10
CA ARG A 101 -9.46 7.04 15.20
C ARG A 101 -9.88 6.86 16.65
N MET A 102 -10.26 7.97 17.28
CA MET A 102 -10.72 8.04 18.66
C MET A 102 -12.13 8.66 18.76
N PRO A 103 -13.19 7.99 18.27
CA PRO A 103 -14.53 8.45 18.58
C PRO A 103 -14.75 8.34 20.09
N PHE A 104 -15.27 9.42 20.71
CA PHE A 104 -15.51 9.51 22.17
C PHE A 104 -14.27 9.34 23.06
N GLY A 105 -13.07 9.65 22.55
CA GLY A 105 -11.82 9.54 23.33
C GLY A 105 -11.33 8.10 23.56
N ILE A 106 -12.00 7.10 23.01
CA ILE A 106 -11.59 5.69 23.11
C ILE A 106 -10.78 5.33 21.87
N LEU A 107 -9.56 4.83 22.06
CA LEU A 107 -8.69 4.37 20.98
C LEU A 107 -9.24 3.08 20.33
N LEU A 108 -10.06 3.24 19.30
CA LEU A 108 -10.69 2.12 18.60
C LEU A 108 -9.78 1.48 17.55
N MET A 109 -9.08 2.30 16.75
CA MET A 109 -8.21 1.80 15.68
C MET A 109 -7.00 2.70 15.44
N ARG A 110 -5.83 2.08 15.36
CA ARG A 110 -4.56 2.70 14.95
C ARG A 110 -4.09 2.07 13.65
N ALA A 111 -4.28 2.79 12.55
CA ALA A 111 -3.81 2.38 11.23
C ALA A 111 -2.84 3.44 10.70
N GLY A 112 -1.77 3.04 10.05
CA GLY A 112 -0.90 4.00 9.39
C GLY A 112 -0.56 3.59 7.97
N THR A 113 -0.16 4.58 7.18
CA THR A 113 0.27 4.40 5.81
C THR A 113 1.73 4.81 5.72
N MET A 114 2.55 3.91 5.20
CA MET A 114 3.95 4.19 4.92
C MET A 114 4.08 4.54 3.44
N PHE A 115 4.67 5.69 3.17
CA PHE A 115 4.93 6.21 1.84
C PHE A 115 6.40 6.01 1.50
N PHE A 116 6.63 5.48 0.31
CA PHE A 116 7.92 5.22 -0.30
C PHE A 116 8.03 6.12 -1.52
N LYS A 117 8.94 7.08 -1.44
CA LYS A 117 9.23 8.03 -2.51
C LYS A 117 10.55 7.61 -3.16
N MET A 118 10.50 7.39 -4.47
CA MET A 118 11.63 6.90 -5.25
C MET A 118 12.36 8.04 -5.96
N ALA A 119 13.61 7.78 -6.35
CA ALA A 119 14.46 8.72 -7.10
C ALA A 119 13.86 9.08 -8.47
N ASP A 120 13.08 8.16 -9.06
CA ASP A 120 12.36 8.37 -10.33
C ASP A 120 11.11 9.25 -10.19
N GLY A 121 10.86 9.79 -8.99
CA GLY A 121 9.66 10.58 -8.69
C GLY A 121 8.40 9.74 -8.46
N THR A 122 8.48 8.41 -8.53
CA THR A 122 7.32 7.55 -8.28
C THR A 122 7.05 7.39 -6.79
N GLU A 123 5.77 7.19 -6.47
CA GLU A 123 5.29 7.10 -5.11
C GLU A 123 4.56 5.78 -4.90
N MET A 124 4.89 5.09 -3.81
CA MET A 124 4.19 3.89 -3.39
C MET A 124 3.73 4.04 -1.96
N SER A 125 2.50 3.63 -1.67
CA SER A 125 1.97 3.63 -0.32
C SER A 125 1.62 2.21 0.11
N VAL A 126 1.90 1.90 1.37
CA VAL A 126 1.55 0.62 2.00
C VAL A 126 0.85 0.88 3.31
N ARG A 127 -0.36 0.39 3.45
CA ARG A 127 -1.11 0.48 4.71
C ARG A 127 -0.68 -0.63 5.66
N LEU A 128 -0.38 -0.24 6.89
CA LEU A 128 0.12 -1.10 7.95
C LEU A 128 -0.63 -0.81 9.27
N PRO A 129 -0.88 -1.83 10.12
CA PRO A 129 -1.36 -1.57 11.48
C PRO A 129 -0.34 -0.72 12.24
N GLY A 130 -0.80 0.26 13.02
CA GLY A 130 0.05 1.21 13.76
C GLY A 130 1.17 0.54 14.56
N ASN A 131 0.86 -0.59 15.20
CA ASN A 131 1.78 -1.37 16.03
C ASN A 131 2.97 -1.96 15.25
N HIS A 132 2.84 -2.12 13.92
CA HIS A 132 3.91 -2.66 13.07
C HIS A 132 4.70 -1.59 12.33
N LEU A 133 4.17 -0.36 12.21
CA LEU A 133 4.87 0.72 11.50
C LEU A 133 6.23 1.05 12.11
N ARG A 134 6.32 1.10 13.45
CA ARG A 134 7.59 1.40 14.14
C ARG A 134 8.64 0.30 13.95
N THR A 135 8.23 -0.96 13.90
CA THR A 135 9.13 -2.10 13.67
C THR A 135 9.60 -2.13 12.21
N VAL A 136 8.68 -1.89 11.27
CA VAL A 136 9.01 -1.82 9.84
C VAL A 136 9.90 -0.63 9.54
N SER A 137 9.64 0.56 10.10
CA SER A 137 10.48 1.75 9.87
C SER A 137 11.90 1.56 10.39
N ARG A 138 12.08 1.02 11.59
CA ARG A 138 13.41 0.69 12.14
C ARG A 138 14.15 -0.35 11.30
N PHE A 139 13.44 -1.33 10.78
CA PHE A 139 14.03 -2.32 9.88
C PHE A 139 14.46 -1.71 8.55
N LEU A 140 13.60 -0.89 7.94
CA LEU A 140 13.92 -0.16 6.71
C LEU A 140 15.09 0.80 6.91
N ALA A 141 15.19 1.49 8.05
CA ALA A 141 16.34 2.36 8.35
C ALA A 141 17.67 1.60 8.39
N ARG A 142 17.66 0.34 8.83
CA ARG A 142 18.84 -0.54 8.76
C ARG A 142 19.10 -1.08 7.36
N LEU A 143 18.05 -1.30 6.57
CA LEU A 143 18.13 -1.87 5.23
C LEU A 143 18.49 -0.83 4.16
N LEU A 144 18.11 0.42 4.39
CA LEU A 144 18.21 1.56 3.48
C LEU A 144 18.89 2.72 4.22
N PRO A 145 20.19 2.61 4.56
CA PRO A 145 20.89 3.66 5.29
C PRO A 145 20.98 4.97 4.48
N HIS A 146 20.92 4.88 3.15
CA HIS A 146 20.93 6.01 2.21
C HIS A 146 19.56 6.71 2.09
N ALA A 147 18.49 6.15 2.64
CA ALA A 147 17.16 6.75 2.57
C ALA A 147 16.92 7.72 3.74
N THR A 148 16.30 8.85 3.47
CA THR A 148 15.84 9.78 4.50
C THR A 148 14.54 9.27 5.13
N PHE A 149 14.40 9.42 6.45
CA PHE A 149 13.22 8.98 7.19
C PHE A 149 12.48 10.14 7.85
N GLY A 150 11.15 10.09 7.81
CA GLY A 150 10.26 11.04 8.50
C GLY A 150 9.82 12.20 7.61
N TYR A 151 8.64 12.75 7.94
CA TYR A 151 8.01 13.83 7.19
C TYR A 151 8.40 15.19 7.74
N THR A 152 8.79 16.12 6.86
CA THR A 152 8.83 17.56 7.12
C THR A 152 8.37 18.30 5.87
N SER A 153 7.81 19.51 6.04
CA SER A 153 7.35 20.35 4.93
C SER A 153 8.49 20.65 3.95
N ASP A 154 9.68 20.93 4.46
CA ASP A 154 10.87 21.23 3.65
C ASP A 154 11.26 20.06 2.76
N ARG A 155 11.17 18.82 3.26
CA ARG A 155 11.46 17.62 2.48
C ARG A 155 10.43 17.34 1.40
N ASP A 156 9.15 17.65 1.64
CA ASP A 156 8.14 17.56 0.58
C ASP A 156 8.45 18.52 -0.56
N TYR A 157 8.87 19.75 -0.22
CA TYR A 157 9.31 20.73 -1.21
C TYR A 157 10.58 20.28 -1.95
N SER A 158 11.61 19.81 -1.23
CA SER A 158 12.83 19.28 -1.84
C SER A 158 12.57 18.08 -2.75
N PHE A 159 11.66 17.18 -2.38
CA PHE A 159 11.27 16.05 -3.22
C PHE A 159 10.66 16.50 -4.54
N ARG A 160 9.82 17.54 -4.52
CA ARG A 160 9.18 18.08 -5.73
C ARG A 160 10.17 18.77 -6.67
N LEU A 161 11.22 19.37 -6.11
CA LEU A 161 12.27 20.01 -6.89
C LEU A 161 13.25 18.98 -7.49
N SER A 162 13.85 18.14 -6.64
CA SER A 162 14.83 17.14 -7.03
C SER A 162 14.78 15.93 -6.07
N PRO A 163 14.19 14.79 -6.47
CA PRO A 163 14.07 13.60 -5.63
C PRO A 163 15.40 13.09 -5.08
N GLU A 164 16.48 13.18 -5.87
CA GLU A 164 17.84 12.73 -5.51
C GLU A 164 18.42 13.48 -4.30
N ASN A 165 18.02 14.73 -4.06
CA ASN A 165 18.56 15.55 -2.95
C ASN A 165 18.17 15.04 -1.56
N LEU A 166 17.17 14.17 -1.49
CA LEU A 166 16.77 13.53 -0.24
C LEU A 166 17.56 12.26 0.06
N ARG A 167 18.49 11.87 -0.83
CA ARG A 167 19.37 10.75 -0.57
C ARG A 167 20.40 11.19 0.45
N ARG A 168 20.51 10.41 1.51
CA ARG A 168 21.45 10.70 2.58
C ARG A 168 22.84 10.28 2.14
N ASP A 169 23.66 11.26 1.78
CA ASP A 169 25.08 11.03 1.57
C ASP A 169 25.75 10.87 2.95
N TRP A 170 26.70 9.94 3.03
CA TRP A 170 27.38 9.54 4.28
C TRP A 170 28.14 10.67 4.99
N THR A 171 28.26 11.84 4.37
CA THR A 171 29.03 13.00 4.86
C THR A 171 28.44 13.70 6.08
N ASP A 172 27.15 13.55 6.37
CA ASP A 172 26.49 14.26 7.49
C ASP A 172 26.48 13.49 8.83
N GLN A 173 27.20 12.36 8.93
CA GLN A 173 27.27 11.59 10.19
C GLN A 173 28.38 12.05 11.16
N PHE A 174 29.20 13.03 10.78
CA PHE A 174 30.35 13.51 11.56
C PHE A 174 30.37 15.02 11.83
N ASN A 175 29.22 15.71 11.74
CA ASN A 175 29.10 17.09 12.21
C ASN A 175 28.02 17.22 13.27
#